data_AF-A0A372F0E4-F1
#
_entry.id   AF-A0A372F0E4-F1
#
_cell.length_a   1.000
_cell.length_b   1.000
_cell.length_c   1.000
_cell.angle_alpha   90.00
_cell.angle_beta   90.00
_cell.angle_gamma   90.00
#
_symmetry.space_group_name_H-M   'P 1'
#
loop_
_entity.id
_entity.type
_entity.pdbx_description
1 polymer ?
#
loop_
_entity_poly.entity_id
_entity_poly.type
_entity_poly.pdbx_seq_one_letter_code
_entity_poly.pdbx_strand_id
1 'polypeptide(L)'
;MKKIVLYCSFIFALGACKSKNAETTTTETTTANADTVATATAPATETLCFEEKVGKDLTTVTLTIDGNKVTGKMDWLPWEKDQARGTLLGEKKGNEIVADYEYMIEGSNQLEEKVFVLEGDKLLVKSGELEDKNGKLVMKNPGKATIGQTLVKVACK
;
A
#
# COMPACT_ATOMS: atom_id res chain seq x y z
N MET A 1 -42.92 5.21 -26.07
CA MET A 1 -43.96 4.72 -25.13
C MET A 1 -43.90 3.20 -25.04
N LYS A 2 -43.35 2.64 -23.96
CA LYS A 2 -43.92 1.50 -23.21
C LYS A 2 -43.03 1.26 -21.99
N LYS A 3 -43.61 1.49 -20.81
CA LYS A 3 -43.03 1.14 -19.52
C LYS A 3 -43.17 -0.37 -19.37
N ILE A 4 -42.12 -1.07 -18.98
CA ILE A 4 -42.24 -2.38 -18.35
C ILE A 4 -41.43 -2.31 -17.06
N VAL A 5 -42.18 -2.13 -15.98
CA VAL A 5 -41.79 -2.45 -14.61
C VAL A 5 -42.01 -3.94 -14.45
N LEU A 6 -41.01 -4.68 -13.98
CA LEU A 6 -41.24 -5.96 -13.31
C LEU A 6 -40.25 -6.12 -12.17
N TYR A 7 -40.82 -6.48 -11.03
CA TYR A 7 -40.32 -6.44 -9.66
C TYR A 7 -40.07 -7.88 -9.18
N CYS A 8 -39.34 -8.03 -8.07
CA CYS A 8 -38.98 -9.27 -7.34
C CYS A 8 -37.96 -10.19 -8.06
N SER A 9 -37.01 -10.85 -7.38
CA SER A 9 -37.10 -11.40 -6.03
C SER A 9 -35.71 -11.54 -5.38
N PHE A 10 -35.69 -11.29 -4.07
CA PHE A 10 -34.58 -11.48 -3.14
C PHE A 10 -34.51 -12.98 -2.79
N ILE A 11 -33.39 -13.65 -3.04
CA ILE A 11 -33.12 -14.99 -2.49
C ILE A 11 -31.76 -14.94 -1.79
N PHE A 12 -31.83 -14.89 -0.45
CA PHE A 12 -30.73 -15.19 0.46
C PHE A 12 -30.48 -16.70 0.43
N ALA A 13 -29.27 -17.10 0.06
CA ALA A 13 -28.77 -18.46 0.28
C ALA A 13 -27.62 -18.38 1.28
N LEU A 14 -27.90 -18.74 2.54
CA LEU A 14 -26.89 -19.06 3.54
C LEU A 14 -26.66 -20.57 3.49
N GLY A 15 -25.44 -20.98 3.20
CA GLY A 15 -25.04 -22.39 3.30
C GLY A 15 -23.54 -22.57 3.11
N ALA A 16 -22.83 -22.86 4.20
CA ALA A 16 -21.88 -23.98 4.30
C ALA A 16 -21.25 -24.05 5.70
N CYS A 17 -21.52 -25.16 6.40
CA CYS A 17 -20.75 -25.63 7.54
C CYS A 17 -19.58 -26.51 7.08
N LYS A 18 -18.46 -26.43 7.82
CA LYS A 18 -17.55 -27.51 8.30
C LYS A 18 -16.07 -27.35 7.94
N SER A 19 -15.23 -27.26 8.96
CA SER A 19 -14.15 -28.23 9.25
C SER A 19 -13.64 -27.99 10.69
N LYS A 20 -13.91 -28.93 11.61
CA LYS A 20 -12.94 -29.85 12.22
C LYS A 20 -11.72 -29.16 12.83
N ASN A 21 -11.79 -28.98 14.16
CA ASN A 21 -10.66 -28.71 15.01
C ASN A 21 -10.18 -30.05 15.59
N ALA A 22 -8.89 -30.35 15.45
CA ALA A 22 -8.24 -31.50 16.05
C ALA A 22 -7.18 -30.98 17.01
N GLU A 23 -7.30 -31.46 18.23
CA GLU A 23 -6.51 -31.16 19.42
C GLU A 23 -5.12 -31.82 19.36
N THR A 24 -4.25 -31.42 20.30
CA THR A 24 -3.12 -32.19 20.89
C THR A 24 -1.71 -31.80 20.37
N THR A 25 -0.61 -31.59 21.12
CA THR A 25 -0.25 -31.37 22.55
C THR A 25 1.31 -31.36 22.61
N THR A 26 1.89 -30.67 23.61
CA THR A 26 3.22 -30.87 24.26
C THR A 26 4.53 -30.34 23.63
N THR A 27 5.01 -29.24 24.23
CA THR A 27 6.24 -29.07 25.06
C THR A 27 7.48 -29.94 24.80
N GLU A 28 8.66 -29.32 24.56
CA GLU A 28 9.81 -29.26 25.49
C GLU A 28 11.08 -28.62 24.88
N THR A 29 11.48 -27.50 25.49
CA THR A 29 12.81 -27.05 25.96
C THR A 29 14.09 -27.78 25.50
N THR A 30 15.12 -27.00 25.10
CA THR A 30 16.44 -26.85 25.82
C THR A 30 17.62 -26.46 24.90
N THR A 31 18.12 -25.23 25.16
CA THR A 31 19.52 -24.76 25.28
C THR A 31 20.47 -24.62 24.07
N ALA A 32 20.71 -23.33 23.80
CA ALA A 32 21.99 -22.60 23.63
C ALA A 32 23.15 -23.22 22.84
N ASN A 33 23.50 -22.52 21.76
CA ASN A 33 24.90 -22.21 21.48
C ASN A 33 25.05 -20.69 21.35
N ALA A 34 25.91 -20.13 22.18
CA ALA A 34 26.36 -18.76 22.08
C ALA A 34 27.40 -18.68 20.96
N ASP A 35 27.09 -17.94 19.90
CA ASP A 35 28.10 -17.50 18.95
C ASP A 35 27.86 -16.03 18.64
N THR A 36 28.80 -15.22 19.12
CA THR A 36 29.19 -13.88 18.65
C THR A 36 28.06 -12.98 18.13
N VAL A 37 27.33 -12.35 19.05
CA VAL A 37 26.41 -11.25 18.74
C VAL A 37 27.24 -10.02 18.38
N ALA A 38 27.52 -9.86 17.08
CA ALA A 38 27.62 -8.52 16.52
C ALA A 38 26.36 -7.78 16.95
N THR A 39 26.50 -6.72 17.74
CA THR A 39 25.37 -5.85 18.08
C THR A 39 24.95 -5.14 16.79
N ALA A 40 24.17 -5.84 15.97
CA ALA A 40 23.34 -5.22 14.97
C ALA A 40 22.36 -4.37 15.75
N THR A 41 22.61 -3.06 15.81
CA THR A 41 21.57 -2.11 16.19
C THR A 41 20.39 -2.42 15.27
N ALA A 42 19.30 -2.90 15.85
CA ALA A 42 18.08 -3.13 15.10
C ALA A 42 17.77 -1.83 14.32
N PRO A 43 17.48 -1.91 13.01
CA PRO A 43 17.17 -0.71 12.25
C PRO A 43 16.04 0.02 12.97
N ALA A 44 16.31 1.24 13.41
CA ALA A 44 15.30 2.04 14.09
C ALA A 44 14.13 2.25 13.14
N THR A 45 12.91 2.08 13.62
CA THR A 45 11.72 2.41 12.85
C THR A 45 11.75 3.91 12.52
N GLU A 46 11.68 4.24 11.23
CA GLU A 46 11.70 5.62 10.74
C GLU A 46 10.31 5.99 10.20
N THR A 47 9.83 7.19 10.51
CA THR A 47 8.63 7.75 9.89
C THR A 47 8.98 8.98 9.08
N LEU A 48 8.57 8.98 7.81
CA LEU A 48 8.82 10.02 6.82
C LEU A 48 7.50 10.54 6.28
N CYS A 49 7.38 11.87 6.14
CA CYS A 49 6.20 12.52 5.58
C CYS A 49 6.58 13.42 4.42
N PHE A 50 5.80 13.35 3.35
CA PHE A 50 6.02 14.07 2.11
C PHE A 50 4.73 14.73 1.62
N GLU A 51 4.85 15.85 0.94
CA GLU A 51 3.72 16.50 0.26
C GLU A 51 4.10 17.04 -1.12
N GLU A 52 3.13 17.09 -2.02
CA GLU A 52 3.17 17.90 -3.23
C GLU A 52 1.94 18.80 -3.25
N LYS A 53 2.14 20.07 -3.56
CA LYS A 53 1.07 21.06 -3.76
C LYS A 53 1.11 21.57 -5.19
N VAL A 54 0.02 21.39 -5.92
CA VAL A 54 -0.15 21.90 -7.28
C VAL A 54 -1.39 22.78 -7.31
N GLY A 55 -1.19 24.10 -7.25
CA GLY A 55 -2.31 25.03 -7.06
C GLY A 55 -3.03 24.78 -5.74
N LYS A 56 -4.30 24.34 -5.80
CA LYS A 56 -5.10 23.95 -4.61
C LYS A 56 -5.09 22.45 -4.34
N ASP A 57 -4.54 21.66 -5.25
CA ASP A 57 -4.47 20.20 -5.10
C ASP A 57 -3.33 19.84 -4.16
N LEU A 58 -3.55 18.81 -3.35
CA LEU A 58 -2.58 18.32 -2.37
C LEU A 58 -2.43 16.81 -2.51
N THR A 59 -1.19 16.33 -2.59
CA THR A 59 -0.87 14.92 -2.37
C THR A 59 -0.04 14.81 -1.10
N THR A 60 -0.39 13.89 -0.20
CA THR A 60 0.42 13.59 0.99
C THR A 60 0.78 12.12 1.04
N VAL A 61 2.02 11.81 1.42
CA VAL A 61 2.47 10.44 1.65
C VAL A 61 3.17 10.35 3.00
N THR A 62 2.75 9.42 3.83
CA THR A 62 3.43 9.03 5.07
C THR A 62 3.95 7.61 4.91
N LEU A 63 5.23 7.40 5.22
CA LEU A 63 5.89 6.10 5.19
C LEU A 63 6.45 5.79 6.57
N THR A 64 6.17 4.60 7.08
CA THR A 64 6.83 4.00 8.24
C THR A 64 7.68 2.85 7.76
N ILE A 65 8.99 2.93 7.98
CA ILE A 65 9.99 1.98 7.52
C ILE A 65 10.55 1.24 8.72
N ASP A 66 10.38 -0.07 8.76
CA ASP A 66 10.89 -0.97 9.79
C ASP A 66 11.74 -2.07 9.13
N GLY A 67 13.06 -1.86 9.12
CA GLY A 67 13.97 -2.62 8.28
C GLY A 67 13.62 -2.48 6.79
N ASN A 68 13.22 -3.58 6.15
CA ASN A 68 12.77 -3.55 4.76
C ASN A 68 11.25 -3.38 4.62
N LYS A 69 10.49 -3.56 5.70
CA LYS A 69 9.02 -3.45 5.65
C LYS A 69 8.63 -1.97 5.58
N VAL A 70 7.72 -1.65 4.67
CA VAL A 70 7.14 -0.30 4.54
C VAL A 70 5.64 -0.39 4.74
N THR A 71 5.11 0.43 5.65
CA THR A 71 3.68 0.72 5.75
C THR A 71 3.46 2.21 5.58
N GLY A 72 2.23 2.64 5.28
CA GLY A 72 2.00 4.05 5.10
C GLY A 72 0.59 4.43 4.70
N LYS A 73 0.43 5.70 4.37
CA LYS A 73 -0.78 6.28 3.78
C LYS A 73 -0.40 7.16 2.62
N MET A 74 -1.25 7.17 1.60
CA MET A 74 -1.18 8.12 0.50
C MET A 74 -2.57 8.67 0.25
N ASP A 75 -2.67 9.99 0.26
CA ASP A 75 -3.90 10.72 -0.02
C ASP A 75 -3.65 11.66 -1.19
N TRP A 76 -4.48 11.54 -2.23
CA TRP A 76 -4.57 12.47 -3.35
C TRP A 76 -5.85 13.29 -3.18
N LEU A 77 -5.66 14.59 -2.93
CA LEU A 77 -6.69 15.53 -2.52
C LEU A 77 -6.80 16.67 -3.54
N PRO A 78 -7.37 16.41 -4.73
CA PRO A 78 -7.67 17.47 -5.70
C PRO A 78 -8.79 18.38 -5.16
N TRP A 79 -8.79 19.66 -5.57
CA TRP A 79 -9.78 20.64 -5.13
C TRP A 79 -11.16 20.42 -5.77
N GLU A 80 -11.20 20.04 -7.05
CA GLU A 80 -12.43 20.00 -7.85
C GLU A 80 -12.85 18.57 -8.26
N LYS A 81 -12.09 17.55 -7.85
CA LYS A 81 -12.34 16.15 -8.20
C LYS A 81 -12.54 15.32 -6.93
N ASP A 82 -13.00 14.09 -7.13
CA ASP A 82 -13.08 13.11 -6.06
C ASP A 82 -11.69 12.71 -5.59
N GLN A 83 -11.58 12.57 -4.27
CA GLN A 83 -10.32 12.32 -3.60
C GLN A 83 -10.04 10.82 -3.59
N ALA A 84 -8.76 10.47 -3.69
CA ALA A 84 -8.31 9.10 -3.45
C ALA A 84 -7.57 9.05 -2.12
N ARG A 85 -7.95 8.11 -1.25
CA ARG A 85 -7.28 7.90 0.04
C ARG A 85 -7.03 6.43 0.25
N GLY A 86 -5.86 6.10 0.78
CA GLY A 86 -5.49 4.70 0.92
C GLY A 86 -4.27 4.44 1.79
N THR A 87 -3.99 3.15 1.93
CA THR A 87 -2.85 2.63 2.69
C THR A 87 -1.81 2.03 1.77
N LEU A 88 -0.56 2.11 2.20
CA LEU A 88 0.59 1.50 1.53
C LEU A 88 1.08 0.31 2.35
N LEU A 89 1.33 -0.80 1.69
CA LEU A 89 2.03 -1.95 2.25
C LEU A 89 3.05 -2.46 1.23
N GLY A 90 4.32 -2.50 1.60
CA GLY A 90 5.37 -2.86 0.66
C GLY A 90 6.72 -3.11 1.29
N GLU A 91 7.73 -3.09 0.44
CA GLU A 91 9.11 -3.32 0.83
C GLU A 91 10.07 -2.28 0.24
N LYS A 92 11.13 -1.98 0.98
CA LYS A 92 12.22 -1.11 0.59
C LYS A 92 13.44 -1.93 0.19
N LYS A 93 14.03 -1.60 -0.96
CA LYS A 93 15.32 -2.13 -1.44
C LYS A 93 16.23 -0.98 -1.85
N GLY A 94 17.26 -0.70 -1.04
CA GLY A 94 18.08 0.50 -1.22
C GLY A 94 17.21 1.74 -1.03
N ASN A 95 17.11 2.58 -2.06
CA ASN A 95 16.26 3.78 -2.05
C ASN A 95 14.89 3.57 -2.71
N GLU A 96 14.68 2.44 -3.38
CA GLU A 96 13.42 2.13 -4.04
C GLU A 96 12.46 1.45 -3.06
N ILE A 97 11.20 1.83 -3.11
CA ILE A 97 10.10 1.21 -2.37
C ILE A 97 9.06 0.76 -3.39
N VAL A 98 8.70 -0.52 -3.35
CA VAL A 98 7.58 -1.05 -4.12
C VAL A 98 6.48 -1.38 -3.12
N ALA A 99 5.31 -0.79 -3.29
CA ALA A 99 4.20 -0.93 -2.35
C ALA A 99 2.86 -1.07 -3.05
N ASP A 100 1.99 -1.84 -2.42
CA ASP A 100 0.61 -1.98 -2.80
C ASP A 100 -0.16 -0.83 -2.18
N TYR A 101 -0.77 -0.01 -3.03
CA TYR A 101 -1.66 1.07 -2.66
C TYR A 101 -3.09 0.58 -2.78
N GLU A 102 -3.70 0.31 -1.63
CA GLU A 102 -5.13 0.02 -1.53
C GLU A 102 -5.86 1.31 -1.20
N TYR A 103 -6.72 1.78 -2.10
CA TYR A 103 -7.35 3.10 -1.98
C TYR A 103 -8.79 3.11 -2.43
N MET A 104 -9.57 4.05 -1.89
CA MET A 104 -10.94 4.30 -2.30
C MET A 104 -11.00 5.57 -3.15
N ILE A 105 -11.64 5.47 -4.32
CA ILE A 105 -11.96 6.61 -5.19
C ILE A 105 -13.38 6.41 -5.75
N GLU A 106 -14.20 7.46 -5.71
CA GLU A 106 -15.60 7.42 -6.18
C GLU A 106 -16.43 6.27 -5.58
N GLY A 107 -16.13 5.89 -4.33
CA GLY A 107 -16.81 4.79 -3.61
C GLY A 107 -16.41 3.38 -4.06
N SER A 108 -15.38 3.25 -4.90
CA SER A 108 -14.82 1.97 -5.33
C SER A 108 -13.41 1.76 -4.77
N ASN A 109 -13.13 0.54 -4.30
CA ASN A 109 -11.79 0.16 -3.86
C ASN A 109 -10.94 -0.22 -5.06
N GLN A 110 -9.71 0.26 -5.07
CA GLN A 110 -8.69 0.02 -6.08
C GLN A 110 -7.44 -0.54 -5.41
N LEU A 111 -6.69 -1.36 -6.15
CA LEU A 111 -5.40 -1.87 -5.73
C LEU A 111 -4.38 -1.61 -6.84
N GLU A 112 -3.34 -0.83 -6.53
CA GLU A 112 -2.34 -0.42 -7.50
C GLU A 112 -0.92 -0.56 -6.92
N GLU A 113 0.01 -1.06 -7.71
CA GLU A 113 1.44 -1.02 -7.37
C GLU A 113 1.98 0.40 -7.56
N LYS A 114 2.52 0.98 -6.48
CA LYS A 114 3.30 2.21 -6.51
C LYS A 114 4.77 1.88 -6.35
N VAL A 115 5.60 2.54 -7.16
CA VAL A 115 7.05 2.50 -7.01
C VAL A 115 7.55 3.89 -6.66
N PHE A 116 8.13 4.01 -5.48
CA PHE A 116 8.73 5.23 -4.96
C PHE A 116 10.25 5.16 -4.95
N VAL A 117 10.91 6.30 -5.07
CA VAL A 117 12.35 6.43 -4.87
C VAL A 117 12.61 7.55 -3.86
N LEU A 118 13.30 7.21 -2.76
CA LEU A 118 13.79 8.17 -1.78
C LEU A 118 15.06 8.85 -2.31
N GLU A 119 15.02 10.18 -2.44
CA GLU A 119 16.16 10.97 -2.91
C GLU A 119 16.33 12.23 -2.06
N GLY A 120 17.13 12.11 -0.98
CA GLY A 120 17.32 13.19 -0.01
C GLY A 120 15.99 13.59 0.64
N ASP A 121 15.62 14.86 0.50
CA ASP A 121 14.35 15.41 0.99
C ASP A 121 13.20 15.29 -0.03
N LYS A 122 13.28 14.33 -0.96
CA LYS A 122 12.25 14.07 -1.96
C LYS A 122 11.80 12.62 -1.96
N LEU A 123 10.52 12.44 -2.27
CA LEU A 123 9.92 11.17 -2.63
C LEU A 123 9.49 11.26 -4.10
N LEU A 124 10.19 10.55 -4.97
CA LEU A 124 9.86 10.48 -6.39
C LEU A 124 8.87 9.34 -6.61
N VAL A 125 7.78 9.57 -7.34
CA VAL A 125 6.82 8.54 -7.71
C VAL A 125 7.04 8.18 -9.17
N LYS A 126 7.34 6.91 -9.44
CA LYS A 126 7.45 6.42 -10.82
C LYS A 126 6.07 6.29 -11.45
N SER A 127 5.99 6.60 -12.73
CA SER A 127 4.81 6.49 -13.57
C SER A 127 5.13 5.79 -14.89
N GLY A 128 4.15 5.08 -15.42
CA GLY A 128 4.23 4.31 -16.65
C GLY A 128 2.89 3.67 -17.02
N GLU A 129 2.86 2.95 -18.14
CA GLU A 129 1.69 2.17 -18.54
C GLU A 129 1.39 1.08 -17.49
N LEU A 130 0.14 1.02 -17.04
CA LEU A 130 -0.36 0.02 -16.11
C LEU A 130 -1.09 -1.09 -16.86
N GLU A 131 -1.03 -2.30 -16.32
CA GLU A 131 -1.83 -3.44 -16.75
C GLU A 131 -2.52 -4.07 -15.53
N ASP A 132 -3.73 -4.60 -15.73
CA ASP A 132 -4.39 -5.40 -14.69
C ASP A 132 -3.74 -6.78 -14.61
N LYS A 133 -3.30 -7.15 -13.41
CA LYS A 133 -2.92 -8.52 -13.06
C LYS A 133 -3.77 -8.99 -11.90
N ASN A 134 -4.86 -9.69 -12.21
CA ASN A 134 -5.77 -10.29 -11.24
C ASN A 134 -6.41 -9.26 -10.30
N GLY A 135 -6.88 -8.12 -10.84
CA GLY A 135 -7.53 -7.07 -10.06
C GLY A 135 -6.57 -6.11 -9.35
N LYS A 136 -5.26 -6.23 -9.63
CA LYS A 136 -4.23 -5.29 -9.20
C LYS A 136 -3.63 -4.60 -10.42
N LEU A 137 -3.68 -3.28 -10.45
CA LEU A 137 -2.98 -2.48 -11.45
C LEU A 137 -1.48 -2.50 -11.15
N VAL A 138 -0.67 -2.98 -12.10
CA VAL A 138 0.79 -3.04 -11.96
C VAL A 138 1.48 -2.38 -13.14
N MET A 139 2.71 -1.92 -12.95
CA MET A 139 3.45 -1.30 -14.04
C MET A 139 3.92 -2.35 -15.04
N LYS A 140 3.54 -2.18 -16.30
CA LYS A 140 3.86 -3.12 -17.38
C LYS A 140 5.35 -3.20 -17.67
N ASN A 141 6.05 -2.06 -17.59
CA ASN A 141 7.49 -1.96 -17.84
C ASN A 141 8.21 -1.10 -16.78
N PRO A 142 8.49 -1.63 -15.56
CA PRO A 142 9.13 -0.86 -14.49
C PRO A 142 10.51 -0.29 -14.85
N GLY A 143 11.26 -0.98 -15.71
CA GLY A 143 12.57 -0.51 -16.20
C GLY A 143 12.50 0.67 -17.18
N LYS A 144 11.31 1.01 -17.69
CA LYS A 144 11.06 2.18 -18.55
C LYS A 144 10.25 3.26 -17.85
N ALA A 145 9.97 3.09 -16.56
CA ALA A 145 9.22 4.05 -15.78
C ALA A 145 9.94 5.40 -15.73
N THR A 146 9.17 6.47 -15.73
CA THR A 146 9.67 7.84 -15.58
C THR A 146 9.22 8.41 -14.24
N ILE A 147 9.83 9.49 -13.79
CA ILE A 147 9.34 10.20 -12.60
C ILE A 147 8.09 10.99 -13.01
N GLY A 148 6.93 10.57 -12.50
CA GLY A 148 5.66 11.22 -12.78
C GLY A 148 5.27 12.27 -11.75
N GLN A 149 5.75 12.13 -10.51
CA GLN A 149 5.45 13.05 -9.41
C GLN A 149 6.66 13.19 -8.50
N THR A 150 6.83 14.35 -7.87
CA THR A 150 7.88 14.59 -6.88
C THR A 150 7.30 15.28 -5.66
N LEU A 151 7.30 14.58 -4.52
CA LEU A 151 6.87 15.13 -3.24
C LEU A 151 8.08 15.58 -2.43
N VAL A 152 7.94 16.65 -1.67
CA VAL A 152 8.99 17.18 -0.78
C VAL A 152 8.77 16.73 0.66
N LYS A 153 9.86 16.43 1.37
CA LYS A 153 9.81 16.03 2.77
C LYS A 153 9.32 17.18 3.64
N VAL A 154 8.45 16.87 4.59
CA VAL A 154 7.89 17.79 5.56
C VAL A 154 7.89 17.16 6.96
N ALA A 155 7.64 17.98 7.98
CA ALA A 155 7.36 17.46 9.31
C ALA A 155 6.08 16.61 9.28
N CYS A 156 6.14 15.44 9.91
CA CYS A 156 4.95 14.62 10.14
C CYS A 156 3.94 15.35 11.06
N LYS A 157 2.66 15.11 10.82
CA LYS A 157 1.53 15.71 11.55
C LYS A 157 0.85 14.69 12.43
#